data_AF-W9NTN2-F1
#
_entry.id   AF-W9NTN2-F1
#
_cell.length_a   1.000
_cell.length_b   1.000
_cell.length_c   1.000
_cell.angle_alpha   90.00
_cell.angle_beta   90.00
_cell.angle_gamma   90.00
#
_symmetry.space_group_name_H-M   'P 1'
#
loop_
_entity.id
_entity.type
_entity.pdbx_description
1 polymer ?
#
loop_
_entity_poly.entity_id
_entity_poly.type
_entity_poly.pdbx_seq_one_letter_code
_entity_poly.pdbx_strand_id
1 'polypeptide(L)'
;MEDGSEDGHVALIKELEAAMSKEAARKGQLVTDHPDPEALVEAPRKESTKRNGTAEKARFSVTQIPDLYEPCVIPEEDLEPMPISDMRLKTHHRGKKVLLWVKTAPARVTVVVTIVEDEEGTEVLLALYQQLQENLLTVRHPAQDSVAILKGPFFEQTAEGTYSLQVVHPSDIIWLEDHNERIPEHWRVHRKIKSSAEYRAEGEGLASKEHWLPALHSSALLDAIEGDGLTTSTEESWLLQPRAIYHLGKFEECQQKLRALKKAFPKSVPAWSLQLHIGKSLKEQNDGAYAFANMLIDAQEAPPLIDCATFSSLDEIRVAPGRVMGLFLTKDVSAGDLILCGKAFSYYFMDDEKSHETYPILLNMSSKELTPGGSVHLWLQVTQKLFHNPGYIYTIQELFHGNHKKLQIIECDGSPVVDSFMVERIINYNEVNAPRTKSNDLEPGYSARQETL
;
A
#
# COMPACT_ATOMS: atom_id res chain seq x y z
N MET A 1 16.00 -24.10 9.60
CA MET A 1 14.57 -24.35 9.39
C MET A 1 14.46 -25.73 8.76
N GLU A 2 14.08 -26.72 9.56
CA GLU A 2 13.87 -28.10 9.10
C GLU A 2 12.62 -28.15 8.22
N ASP A 3 12.77 -28.69 7.01
CA ASP A 3 11.89 -29.71 6.40
C ASP A 3 10.38 -29.66 6.77
N GLY A 4 9.78 -28.48 6.70
CA GLY A 4 8.34 -28.32 6.53
C GLY A 4 7.99 -28.72 5.10
N SER A 5 8.02 -30.04 4.87
CA SER A 5 8.02 -30.77 3.60
C SER A 5 7.40 -30.02 2.40
N GLU A 6 8.14 -29.99 1.28
CA GLU A 6 7.64 -29.58 -0.04
C GLU A 6 6.25 -30.18 -0.34
N ASP A 7 5.94 -31.37 0.17
CA ASP A 7 4.64 -32.03 -0.01
C ASP A 7 3.48 -31.25 0.63
N GLY A 8 3.72 -30.55 1.74
CA GLY A 8 2.71 -29.70 2.39
C GLY A 8 2.33 -28.50 1.53
N HIS A 9 3.31 -27.84 0.92
CA HIS A 9 3.08 -26.73 0.00
C HIS A 9 2.40 -27.22 -1.30
N VAL A 10 2.88 -28.32 -1.87
CA VAL A 10 2.30 -28.91 -3.09
C VAL A 10 0.86 -29.37 -2.85
N ALA A 11 0.54 -29.93 -1.68
CA ALA A 11 -0.81 -30.31 -1.31
C ALA A 11 -1.74 -29.08 -1.21
N LEU A 12 -1.26 -28.01 -0.56
CA LEU A 12 -2.01 -26.74 -0.44
C LEU A 12 -2.30 -26.14 -1.83
N ILE A 13 -1.32 -26.10 -2.73
CA ILE A 13 -1.51 -25.62 -4.11
C ILE A 13 -2.58 -26.46 -4.81
N LYS A 14 -2.49 -27.80 -4.76
CA LYS A 14 -3.48 -28.69 -5.41
C LYS A 14 -4.89 -28.52 -4.86
N GLU A 15 -5.01 -28.31 -3.55
CA GLU A 15 -6.31 -28.05 -2.91
C GLU A 15 -6.90 -26.72 -3.39
N LEU A 16 -6.09 -25.66 -3.43
CA LEU A 16 -6.48 -24.36 -3.96
C LEU A 16 -6.86 -24.45 -5.44
N GLU A 17 -6.08 -25.15 -6.27
CA GLU A 17 -6.39 -25.39 -7.69
C GLU A 17 -7.73 -26.13 -7.89
N ALA A 18 -8.00 -27.15 -7.06
CA ALA A 18 -9.24 -27.90 -7.13
C ALA A 18 -10.46 -27.06 -6.74
N ALA A 19 -10.33 -26.19 -5.75
CA ALA A 19 -11.36 -25.21 -5.39
C ALA A 19 -11.60 -24.22 -6.54
N MET A 20 -10.53 -23.67 -7.13
CA MET A 20 -10.61 -22.74 -8.26
C MET A 20 -11.29 -23.33 -9.50
N SER A 21 -10.97 -24.57 -9.86
CA SER A 21 -11.55 -25.21 -11.05
C SER A 21 -13.07 -25.37 -10.93
N LYS A 22 -13.57 -25.59 -9.71
CA LYS A 22 -15.01 -25.61 -9.42
C LYS A 22 -15.64 -24.23 -9.55
N GLU A 23 -14.98 -23.17 -9.07
CA GLU A 23 -15.47 -21.80 -9.17
C GLU A 23 -15.46 -21.26 -10.61
N ALA A 24 -14.44 -21.60 -11.40
CA ALA A 24 -14.32 -21.18 -12.80
C ALA A 24 -15.48 -21.70 -13.65
N ALA A 25 -16.05 -22.86 -13.31
CA ALA A 25 -17.22 -23.42 -13.99
C ALA A 25 -18.49 -22.57 -13.86
N ARG A 26 -18.56 -21.67 -12.87
CA ARG A 26 -19.69 -20.75 -12.66
C ARG A 26 -19.51 -19.38 -13.31
N LYS A 27 -18.42 -19.17 -14.07
CA LYS A 27 -18.15 -17.88 -14.74
C LYS A 27 -19.31 -17.47 -15.64
N GLY A 28 -19.71 -16.20 -15.53
CA GLY A 28 -20.81 -15.62 -16.31
C GLY A 28 -22.21 -15.96 -15.79
N GLN A 29 -22.34 -16.80 -14.75
CA GLN A 29 -23.62 -17.10 -14.14
C GLN A 29 -24.17 -15.86 -13.41
N LEU A 30 -25.45 -15.57 -13.62
CA LEU A 30 -26.20 -14.56 -12.88
C LEU A 30 -26.48 -15.10 -11.46
N VAL A 31 -26.27 -14.28 -10.44
CA VAL A 31 -26.57 -14.64 -9.06
C VAL A 31 -28.03 -14.33 -8.76
N THR A 32 -28.73 -15.27 -8.14
CA THR A 32 -30.16 -15.12 -7.78
C THR A 32 -30.45 -15.56 -6.35
N ASP A 33 -29.42 -15.99 -5.62
CA ASP A 33 -29.49 -16.63 -4.31
C ASP A 33 -28.63 -15.86 -3.30
N HIS A 34 -28.74 -14.52 -3.31
CA HIS A 34 -28.05 -13.66 -2.36
C HIS A 34 -28.40 -14.08 -0.91
N PRO A 35 -27.39 -14.27 -0.04
CA PRO A 35 -27.61 -14.71 1.33
C PRO A 35 -28.28 -13.61 2.16
N ASP A 36 -28.94 -14.01 3.25
CA ASP A 36 -29.47 -13.09 4.26
C ASP A 36 -28.33 -12.32 4.96
N PRO A 37 -28.54 -11.03 5.33
CA PRO A 37 -27.57 -10.23 6.08
C PRO A 37 -26.92 -10.93 7.29
N GLU A 38 -27.68 -11.73 8.06
CA GLU A 38 -27.12 -12.46 9.21
C GLU A 38 -26.05 -13.49 8.79
N ALA A 39 -26.23 -14.13 7.63
CA ALA A 39 -25.28 -15.10 7.10
C ALA A 39 -23.98 -14.43 6.61
N LEU A 40 -24.07 -13.19 6.12
CA LEU A 40 -22.92 -12.39 5.68
C LEU A 40 -22.01 -11.99 6.84
N VAL A 41 -22.58 -11.60 8.00
CA VAL A 41 -21.81 -11.23 9.20
C VAL A 41 -21.01 -12.41 9.75
N GLU A 42 -21.56 -13.62 9.66
CA GLU A 42 -20.91 -14.83 10.17
C GLU A 42 -19.72 -15.28 9.31
N ALA A 43 -19.64 -14.92 8.03
CA ALA A 43 -18.57 -15.36 7.13
C ALA A 43 -17.17 -14.83 7.56
N PRO A 44 -16.95 -13.51 7.70
CA PRO A 44 -15.67 -12.97 8.22
C PRO A 44 -15.33 -13.46 9.63
N ARG A 45 -16.35 -13.66 10.47
CA ARG A 45 -16.19 -14.16 11.85
C ARG A 45 -15.69 -15.60 11.88
N LYS A 46 -16.25 -16.46 11.04
CA LYS A 46 -15.82 -17.87 10.88
C LYS A 46 -14.40 -17.96 10.34
N GLU A 47 -14.03 -17.14 9.36
CA GLU A 47 -12.69 -17.12 8.78
C GLU A 47 -11.64 -16.68 9.81
N SER A 48 -11.94 -15.63 10.58
CA SER A 48 -11.09 -15.15 11.68
C SER A 48 -10.94 -16.21 12.78
N THR A 49 -12.01 -16.95 13.10
CA THR A 49 -11.99 -18.00 14.13
C THR A 49 -11.21 -19.24 13.67
N LYS A 50 -11.32 -19.65 12.40
CA LYS A 50 -10.51 -20.72 11.81
C LYS A 50 -9.01 -20.41 11.89
N ARG A 51 -8.63 -19.15 11.65
CA ARG A 51 -7.24 -18.68 11.83
C ARG A 51 -6.75 -18.78 13.27
N ASN A 52 -7.61 -18.43 14.22
CA ASN A 52 -7.25 -18.42 15.65
C ASN A 52 -7.29 -19.82 16.29
N GLY A 53 -7.99 -20.78 15.70
CA GLY A 53 -8.19 -22.13 16.24
C GLY A 53 -7.51 -23.24 15.44
N THR A 54 -6.27 -23.58 15.80
CA THR A 54 -5.70 -24.94 15.97
C THR A 54 -4.17 -24.82 16.13
N ALA A 55 -3.62 -25.65 17.01
CA ALA A 55 -2.21 -25.70 17.40
C ALA A 55 -1.42 -26.70 16.53
N GLU A 56 -0.11 -26.49 16.46
CA GLU A 56 0.97 -27.44 16.07
C GLU A 56 1.45 -27.55 14.60
N LYS A 57 1.02 -26.73 13.63
CA LYS A 57 1.71 -26.61 12.32
C LYS A 57 2.09 -25.18 12.01
N ALA A 58 3.23 -24.99 11.31
CA ALA A 58 3.67 -23.70 10.79
C ALA A 58 2.47 -22.98 10.13
N ARG A 59 2.05 -21.85 10.71
CA ARG A 59 0.87 -21.11 10.27
C ARG A 59 1.29 -20.31 9.04
N PHE A 60 0.71 -20.60 7.88
CA PHE A 60 0.88 -19.77 6.69
C PHE A 60 -0.38 -18.92 6.47
N SER A 61 -0.21 -17.70 5.94
CA SER A 61 -1.30 -16.88 5.43
C SER A 61 -1.14 -16.73 3.93
N VAL A 62 -2.10 -17.24 3.15
CA VAL A 62 -2.07 -17.14 1.68
C VAL A 62 -2.87 -15.92 1.25
N THR A 63 -2.23 -15.00 0.54
CA THR A 63 -2.86 -13.89 -0.17
C THR A 63 -2.85 -14.21 -1.66
N GLN A 64 -4.03 -14.31 -2.26
CA GLN A 64 -4.17 -14.63 -3.68
C GLN A 64 -4.12 -13.35 -4.53
N ILE A 65 -3.33 -13.36 -5.59
CA ILE A 65 -3.40 -12.37 -6.67
C ILE A 65 -4.37 -12.91 -7.71
N PRO A 66 -5.54 -12.29 -7.89
CA PRO A 66 -6.52 -12.75 -8.88
C PRO A 66 -5.99 -12.60 -10.32
N ASP A 67 -6.77 -13.10 -11.28
CA ASP A 67 -6.45 -12.94 -12.70
C ASP A 67 -6.25 -11.46 -13.06
N LEU A 68 -5.24 -11.20 -13.88
CA LEU A 68 -4.84 -9.85 -14.28
C LEU A 68 -5.99 -9.11 -14.96
N TYR A 69 -6.28 -7.91 -14.47
CA TYR A 69 -7.22 -6.99 -15.07
C TYR A 69 -6.67 -5.56 -15.00
N GLU A 70 -7.05 -4.70 -15.95
CA GLU A 70 -6.58 -3.31 -15.98
C GLU A 70 -7.39 -2.43 -15.00
N PRO A 71 -6.81 -1.40 -14.37
CA PRO A 71 -7.57 -0.41 -13.61
C PRO A 71 -8.65 0.28 -14.46
N CYS A 72 -9.74 0.72 -13.81
CA CYS A 72 -10.78 1.46 -14.48
C CYS A 72 -10.38 2.92 -14.70
N VAL A 73 -9.99 3.23 -15.94
CA VAL A 73 -9.58 4.58 -16.39
C VAL A 73 -10.70 5.35 -17.10
N ILE A 74 -11.92 4.82 -17.12
CA ILE A 74 -13.10 5.52 -17.65
C ILE A 74 -13.59 6.48 -16.55
N PRO A 75 -13.79 7.78 -16.83
CA PRO A 75 -14.37 8.72 -15.86
C PRO A 75 -15.69 8.21 -15.29
N GLU A 76 -15.94 8.45 -14.01
CA GLU A 76 -17.14 7.95 -13.32
C GLU A 76 -18.44 8.46 -13.97
N GLU A 77 -18.44 9.67 -14.49
CA GLU A 77 -19.58 10.27 -15.20
C GLU A 77 -19.97 9.52 -16.48
N ASP A 78 -19.01 8.85 -17.13
CA ASP A 78 -19.20 8.08 -18.36
C ASP A 78 -19.58 6.61 -18.09
N LEU A 79 -19.63 6.19 -16.82
CA LEU A 79 -20.02 4.84 -16.43
C LEU A 79 -21.53 4.72 -16.23
N GLU A 80 -22.10 3.63 -16.74
CA GLU A 80 -23.53 3.34 -16.58
C GLU A 80 -23.80 2.63 -15.23
N PRO A 81 -24.83 3.02 -14.47
CA PRO A 81 -25.22 2.29 -13.26
C PRO A 81 -25.56 0.82 -13.54
N MET A 82 -25.26 -0.05 -12.58
CA MET A 82 -25.63 -1.47 -12.57
C MET A 82 -25.92 -1.92 -11.15
N PRO A 83 -27.09 -2.51 -10.86
CA PRO A 83 -27.37 -3.10 -9.56
C PRO A 83 -26.57 -4.39 -9.36
N ILE A 84 -26.33 -4.77 -8.11
CA ILE A 84 -25.61 -5.99 -7.74
C ILE A 84 -26.39 -7.24 -8.18
N SER A 85 -27.72 -7.16 -8.13
CA SER A 85 -28.65 -8.21 -8.57
C SER A 85 -28.45 -8.64 -10.04
N ASP A 86 -27.93 -7.75 -10.89
CA ASP A 86 -27.66 -8.02 -12.31
C ASP A 86 -26.25 -8.54 -12.59
N MET A 87 -25.39 -8.64 -11.57
CA MET A 87 -23.98 -8.98 -11.75
C MET A 87 -23.75 -10.48 -11.98
N ARG A 88 -22.72 -10.77 -12.77
CA ARG A 88 -22.30 -12.12 -13.15
C ARG A 88 -20.98 -12.52 -12.49
N LEU A 89 -20.90 -13.76 -12.04
CA LEU A 89 -19.71 -14.30 -11.38
C LEU A 89 -18.49 -14.29 -12.30
N LYS A 90 -17.32 -14.02 -11.71
CA LYS A 90 -15.99 -13.99 -12.36
C LYS A 90 -15.97 -13.11 -13.62
N THR A 91 -16.73 -12.00 -13.58
CA THR A 91 -16.89 -11.06 -14.70
C THR A 91 -16.61 -9.63 -14.22
N HIS A 92 -15.75 -8.91 -14.96
CA HIS A 92 -15.59 -7.47 -14.79
C HIS A 92 -16.64 -6.75 -15.63
N HIS A 93 -17.52 -5.99 -14.97
CA HIS A 93 -18.57 -5.23 -15.64
C HIS A 93 -18.00 -3.89 -16.13
N ARG A 94 -17.12 -3.94 -17.13
CA ARG A 94 -16.47 -2.75 -17.70
C ARG A 94 -17.50 -1.78 -18.27
N GLY A 95 -17.26 -0.48 -18.07
CA GLY A 95 -18.22 0.57 -18.45
C GLY A 95 -19.39 0.71 -17.46
N LYS A 96 -19.43 -0.07 -16.39
CA LYS A 96 -20.45 0.02 -15.34
C LYS A 96 -19.91 0.59 -14.04
N LYS A 97 -20.82 1.11 -13.20
CA LYS A 97 -20.57 1.50 -11.82
C LYS A 97 -21.70 1.04 -10.91
N VAL A 98 -21.40 0.90 -9.61
CA VAL A 98 -22.40 0.64 -8.57
C VAL A 98 -22.15 1.57 -7.38
N LEU A 99 -23.22 2.11 -6.81
CA LEU A 99 -23.18 2.88 -5.57
C LEU A 99 -23.34 1.92 -4.38
N LEU A 100 -22.47 2.06 -3.38
CA LEU A 100 -22.36 1.14 -2.25
C LEU A 100 -22.47 1.90 -0.94
N TRP A 101 -23.34 1.43 -0.05
CA TRP A 101 -23.44 1.89 1.32
C TRP A 101 -22.82 0.87 2.27
N VAL A 102 -21.82 1.28 3.05
CA VAL A 102 -21.11 0.42 4.00
C VAL A 102 -21.95 0.17 5.25
N LYS A 103 -22.40 -1.07 5.45
CA LYS A 103 -23.32 -1.46 6.54
C LYS A 103 -22.60 -1.82 7.83
N THR A 104 -21.38 -2.31 7.75
CA THR A 104 -20.61 -2.79 8.91
C THR A 104 -19.24 -2.15 9.01
N ALA A 105 -18.71 -2.05 10.23
CA ALA A 105 -17.32 -1.66 10.41
C ALA A 105 -16.39 -2.64 9.68
N PRO A 106 -15.34 -2.13 8.99
CA PRO A 106 -14.40 -3.02 8.30
C PRO A 106 -13.69 -3.94 9.31
N ALA A 107 -13.44 -5.17 8.89
CA ALA A 107 -12.58 -6.11 9.59
C ALA A 107 -11.48 -6.57 8.63
N ARG A 108 -10.26 -6.76 9.13
CA ARG A 108 -9.15 -7.31 8.37
C ARG A 108 -8.99 -8.77 8.69
N VAL A 109 -9.18 -9.59 7.66
CA VAL A 109 -8.79 -11.00 7.68
C VAL A 109 -7.44 -11.11 6.97
N THR A 110 -7.42 -11.52 5.70
CA THR A 110 -6.25 -11.36 4.82
C THR A 110 -6.30 -10.02 4.10
N VAL A 111 -7.50 -9.66 3.64
CA VAL A 111 -7.86 -8.36 3.06
C VAL A 111 -8.81 -7.62 3.99
N VAL A 112 -9.08 -6.35 3.69
CA VAL A 112 -10.12 -5.59 4.39
C VAL A 112 -11.47 -6.00 3.82
N VAL A 113 -12.37 -6.47 4.69
CA VAL A 113 -13.73 -6.88 4.33
C VAL A 113 -14.76 -6.08 5.10
N THR A 114 -15.85 -5.74 4.43
CA THR A 114 -17.04 -5.12 5.02
C THR A 114 -18.29 -5.55 4.26
N ILE A 115 -19.47 -5.36 4.84
CA ILE A 115 -20.75 -5.59 4.17
C ILE A 115 -21.20 -4.28 3.53
N VAL A 116 -21.64 -4.37 2.27
CA VAL A 116 -22.17 -3.23 1.52
C VAL A 116 -23.55 -3.56 0.95
N GLU A 117 -24.37 -2.53 0.82
CA GLU A 117 -25.70 -2.56 0.22
C GLU A 117 -25.72 -1.63 -1.01
N ASP A 118 -26.38 -2.04 -2.10
CA ASP A 118 -26.67 -1.16 -3.23
C ASP A 118 -28.03 -0.45 -3.11
N GLU A 119 -28.37 0.40 -4.08
CA GLU A 119 -29.64 1.16 -4.06
C GLU A 119 -30.89 0.27 -4.16
N GLU A 120 -30.76 -0.99 -4.61
CA GLU A 120 -31.86 -1.96 -4.64
C GLU A 120 -32.01 -2.75 -3.33
N GLY A 121 -31.10 -2.55 -2.36
CA GLY A 121 -31.08 -3.25 -1.09
C GLY A 121 -30.38 -4.61 -1.13
N THR A 122 -29.58 -4.89 -2.17
CA THR A 122 -28.82 -6.13 -2.28
C THR A 122 -27.55 -6.02 -1.45
N GLU A 123 -27.42 -6.86 -0.41
CA GLU A 123 -26.23 -6.90 0.44
C GLU A 123 -25.22 -7.98 -0.01
N VAL A 124 -23.94 -7.59 -0.06
CA VAL A 124 -22.82 -8.49 -0.36
C VAL A 124 -21.57 -8.09 0.42
N LEU A 125 -20.53 -8.93 0.41
CA LEU A 125 -19.23 -8.56 0.92
C LEU A 125 -18.51 -7.61 -0.06
N LEU A 126 -17.81 -6.62 0.46
CA LEU A 126 -16.82 -5.82 -0.25
C LEU A 126 -15.44 -6.20 0.28
N ALA A 127 -14.60 -6.72 -0.60
CA ALA A 127 -13.22 -7.09 -0.32
C ALA A 127 -12.28 -6.08 -0.97
N LEU A 128 -11.59 -5.30 -0.14
CA LEU A 128 -10.62 -4.30 -0.56
C LEU A 128 -9.21 -4.84 -0.34
N TYR A 129 -8.50 -5.05 -1.43
CA TYR A 129 -7.08 -5.39 -1.39
C TYR A 129 -6.24 -4.13 -1.26
N GLN A 130 -4.97 -4.35 -0.94
CA GLN A 130 -3.95 -3.31 -0.87
C GLN A 130 -4.28 -2.17 0.11
N GLN A 131 -5.15 -2.38 1.11
CA GLN A 131 -5.51 -1.35 2.09
C GLN A 131 -4.54 -1.29 3.27
N LEU A 132 -4.25 -0.07 3.76
CA LEU A 132 -3.42 0.15 4.96
C LEU A 132 -4.01 -0.52 6.21
N GLN A 133 -3.20 -0.65 7.28
CA GLN A 133 -3.57 -1.36 8.52
C GLN A 133 -4.88 -0.83 9.16
N GLU A 134 -5.61 -1.70 9.87
CA GLU A 134 -6.94 -1.40 10.46
C GLU A 134 -6.98 -0.14 11.33
N ASN A 135 -5.90 0.11 12.08
CA ASN A 135 -5.75 1.28 12.95
C ASN A 135 -5.66 2.63 12.18
N LEU A 136 -5.73 2.60 10.85
CA LEU A 136 -5.77 3.75 9.94
C LEU A 136 -7.10 3.82 9.17
N LEU A 137 -7.82 2.69 9.05
CA LEU A 137 -9.16 2.61 8.42
C LEU A 137 -10.25 3.29 9.25
N THR A 138 -9.97 3.56 10.54
CA THR A 138 -10.84 4.35 11.41
C THR A 138 -10.66 5.86 11.22
N VAL A 139 -9.64 6.27 10.47
CA VAL A 139 -9.31 7.68 10.23
C VAL A 139 -9.81 8.12 8.85
N ARG A 140 -9.82 7.22 7.85
CA ARG A 140 -10.42 7.37 6.53
C ARG A 140 -10.96 6.05 6.01
N HIS A 141 -11.94 6.14 5.12
CA HIS A 141 -12.76 5.06 4.57
C HIS A 141 -12.02 3.74 4.24
N PRO A 142 -12.70 2.58 4.27
CA PRO A 142 -14.11 2.38 4.64
C PRO A 142 -14.35 2.55 6.15
N ALA A 143 -15.20 3.50 6.54
CA ALA A 143 -15.84 3.47 7.86
C ALA A 143 -17.26 2.90 7.68
N GLN A 144 -17.86 2.37 8.75
CA GLN A 144 -19.30 2.10 8.75
C GLN A 144 -20.06 3.35 8.26
N ASP A 145 -21.19 3.19 7.59
CA ASP A 145 -22.03 4.22 6.95
C ASP A 145 -21.33 5.11 5.90
N SER A 146 -20.12 4.77 5.49
CA SER A 146 -19.50 5.44 4.33
C SER A 146 -20.24 5.06 3.05
N VAL A 147 -20.21 5.95 2.06
CA VAL A 147 -20.74 5.67 0.73
C VAL A 147 -19.60 5.71 -0.28
N ALA A 148 -19.60 4.77 -1.23
CA ALA A 148 -18.61 4.71 -2.29
C ALA A 148 -19.25 4.41 -3.64
N ILE A 149 -18.56 4.81 -4.71
CA ILE A 149 -18.83 4.37 -6.07
C ILE A 149 -17.75 3.37 -6.46
N LEU A 150 -18.15 2.15 -6.81
CA LEU A 150 -17.25 1.14 -7.36
C LEU A 150 -17.35 1.12 -8.89
N LYS A 151 -16.22 1.34 -9.56
CA LYS A 151 -16.07 1.36 -11.01
C LYS A 151 -15.70 -0.03 -11.53
N GLY A 152 -16.32 -0.44 -12.63
CA GLY A 152 -16.01 -1.70 -13.31
C GLY A 152 -16.07 -2.94 -12.40
N PRO A 153 -17.14 -3.13 -11.59
CA PRO A 153 -17.17 -4.08 -10.49
C PRO A 153 -16.85 -5.51 -10.94
N PHE A 154 -16.03 -6.20 -10.15
CA PHE A 154 -15.77 -7.64 -10.27
C PHE A 154 -16.51 -8.39 -9.18
N PHE A 155 -17.30 -9.38 -9.59
CA PHE A 155 -18.17 -10.12 -8.68
C PHE A 155 -17.80 -11.59 -8.61
N GLU A 156 -17.66 -12.13 -7.39
CA GLU A 156 -17.12 -13.46 -7.15
C GLU A 156 -17.79 -14.14 -5.95
N GLN A 157 -17.86 -15.47 -5.99
CA GLN A 157 -18.30 -16.28 -4.86
C GLN A 157 -17.10 -16.59 -3.95
N THR A 158 -17.24 -16.38 -2.64
CA THR A 158 -16.19 -16.73 -1.67
C THR A 158 -16.17 -18.24 -1.40
N ALA A 159 -15.10 -18.71 -0.76
CA ALA A 159 -14.97 -20.11 -0.35
C ALA A 159 -16.08 -20.58 0.63
N GLU A 160 -16.66 -19.65 1.40
CA GLU A 160 -17.78 -19.88 2.31
C GLU A 160 -19.14 -19.97 1.58
N GLY A 161 -19.15 -19.72 0.27
CA GLY A 161 -20.35 -19.77 -0.56
C GLY A 161 -21.14 -18.47 -0.62
N THR A 162 -20.67 -17.40 0.03
CA THR A 162 -21.26 -16.05 -0.07
C THR A 162 -20.75 -15.32 -1.31
N TYR A 163 -21.19 -14.08 -1.53
CA TYR A 163 -20.82 -13.30 -2.71
C TYR A 163 -20.10 -12.02 -2.32
N SER A 164 -19.17 -11.61 -3.18
CA SER A 164 -18.23 -10.54 -2.89
C SER A 164 -17.89 -9.69 -4.11
N LEU A 165 -17.79 -8.38 -3.89
CA LEU A 165 -17.19 -7.42 -4.80
C LEU A 165 -15.70 -7.30 -4.46
N GLN A 166 -14.84 -7.50 -5.45
CA GLN A 166 -13.38 -7.50 -5.25
C GLN A 166 -12.77 -6.23 -5.83
N VAL A 167 -11.99 -5.51 -5.02
CA VAL A 167 -11.32 -4.25 -5.42
C VAL A 167 -9.82 -4.38 -5.22
N VAL A 168 -9.09 -4.62 -6.31
CA VAL A 168 -7.62 -4.78 -6.25
C VAL A 168 -6.89 -3.46 -6.46
N HIS A 169 -7.43 -2.61 -7.33
CA HIS A 169 -6.87 -1.29 -7.62
C HIS A 169 -7.51 -0.23 -6.73
N PRO A 170 -6.74 0.53 -5.94
CA PRO A 170 -7.29 1.59 -5.11
C PRO A 170 -8.06 2.67 -5.89
N SER A 171 -7.75 2.86 -7.17
CA SER A 171 -8.41 3.82 -8.06
C SER A 171 -9.78 3.39 -8.58
N ASP A 172 -10.14 2.12 -8.41
CA ASP A 172 -11.41 1.60 -8.91
C ASP A 172 -12.58 1.91 -7.96
N ILE A 173 -12.30 2.43 -6.77
CA ILE A 173 -13.30 2.83 -5.78
C ILE A 173 -13.15 4.30 -5.42
N ILE A 174 -14.26 5.04 -5.49
CA ILE A 174 -14.33 6.46 -5.12
C ILE A 174 -15.13 6.57 -3.84
N TRP A 175 -14.47 7.00 -2.76
CA TRP A 175 -15.13 7.29 -1.49
C TRP A 175 -15.78 8.66 -1.53
N LEU A 176 -17.06 8.74 -1.16
CA LEU A 176 -17.82 9.97 -1.16
C LEU A 176 -17.81 10.60 0.24
N GLU A 177 -17.49 11.89 0.30
CA GLU A 177 -17.64 12.70 1.51
C GLU A 177 -19.13 12.81 1.90
N ASP A 178 -19.43 12.91 3.21
CA ASP A 178 -20.79 12.77 3.76
C ASP A 178 -21.83 13.76 3.16
N HIS A 179 -21.38 14.89 2.63
CA HIS A 179 -22.21 15.95 2.03
C HIS A 179 -22.18 15.95 0.50
N ASN A 180 -21.59 14.93 -0.13
CA ASN A 180 -21.52 14.82 -1.57
C ASN A 180 -22.94 14.64 -2.17
N GLU A 181 -23.27 15.44 -3.18
CA GLU A 181 -24.59 15.45 -3.81
C GLU A 181 -24.96 14.11 -4.45
N ARG A 182 -23.95 13.31 -4.83
CA ARG A 182 -24.12 11.96 -5.41
C ARG A 182 -24.68 10.95 -4.40
N ILE A 183 -24.65 11.25 -3.09
CA ILE A 183 -25.23 10.37 -2.07
C ILE A 183 -26.76 10.57 -2.04
N PRO A 184 -27.56 9.51 -2.20
CA PRO A 184 -29.02 9.57 -2.06
C PRO A 184 -29.44 10.12 -0.70
N GLU A 185 -30.50 10.94 -0.68
CA GLU A 185 -30.93 11.65 0.55
C GLU A 185 -31.18 10.70 1.73
N HIS A 186 -31.71 9.51 1.47
CA HIS A 186 -32.02 8.51 2.48
C HIS A 186 -30.78 7.79 3.05
N TRP A 187 -29.61 7.91 2.41
CA TRP A 187 -28.32 7.40 2.89
C TRP A 187 -27.43 8.48 3.52
N ARG A 188 -27.81 9.76 3.42
CA ARG A 188 -27.00 10.86 3.95
C ARG A 188 -26.95 10.82 5.47
N VAL A 189 -25.80 10.41 6.01
CA VAL A 189 -25.51 10.52 7.43
C VAL A 189 -25.02 11.94 7.71
N HIS A 190 -25.72 12.66 8.58
CA HIS A 190 -25.28 13.98 9.04
C HIS A 190 -24.16 13.83 10.06
N ARG A 191 -22.99 13.40 9.61
CA ARG A 191 -21.79 13.39 10.43
C ARG A 191 -21.30 14.82 10.61
N LYS A 192 -20.81 15.10 11.82
CA LYS A 192 -20.20 16.39 12.12
C LYS A 192 -18.91 16.48 11.29
N ILE A 193 -18.78 17.52 10.46
CA ILE A 193 -17.52 17.85 9.80
C ILE A 193 -16.43 17.91 10.89
N LYS A 194 -15.35 17.16 10.69
CA LYS A 194 -14.21 17.16 11.62
C LYS A 194 -13.75 18.60 11.83
N SER A 195 -13.59 18.98 13.09
CA SER A 195 -12.98 20.25 13.46
C SER A 195 -11.52 20.28 13.04
N SER A 196 -10.95 21.49 12.94
CA SER A 196 -9.51 21.67 12.70
C SER A 196 -8.65 20.87 13.72
N ALA A 197 -9.08 20.79 14.98
CA ALA A 197 -8.41 20.02 16.01
C ALA A 197 -8.38 18.50 15.72
N GLU A 198 -9.45 17.97 15.13
CA GLU A 198 -9.54 16.55 14.78
C GLU A 198 -8.68 16.20 13.56
N TYR A 199 -8.65 17.06 12.53
CA TYR A 199 -7.73 16.89 11.39
C TYR A 199 -6.25 16.99 11.81
N ARG A 200 -5.94 17.85 12.79
CA ARG A 200 -4.59 17.98 13.36
C ARG A 200 -4.16 16.70 14.09
N ALA A 201 -5.00 16.18 14.98
CA ALA A 201 -4.73 14.93 15.69
C ALA A 201 -4.60 13.73 14.72
N GLU A 202 -5.41 13.70 13.66
CA GLU A 202 -5.28 12.74 12.57
C GLU A 202 -3.92 12.87 11.85
N GLY A 203 -3.51 14.09 11.49
CA GLY A 203 -2.22 14.34 10.84
C GLY A 203 -1.04 13.90 11.69
N GLU A 204 -1.06 14.19 12.99
CA GLU A 204 -0.05 13.76 13.95
C GLU A 204 -0.02 12.22 14.12
N GLY A 205 -1.20 11.59 14.19
CA GLY A 205 -1.34 10.14 14.23
C GLY A 205 -0.80 9.45 12.97
N LEU A 206 -0.99 10.06 11.80
CA LEU A 206 -0.46 9.57 10.53
C LEU A 206 1.06 9.77 10.45
N ALA A 207 1.56 10.94 10.85
CA ALA A 207 2.99 11.27 10.90
C ALA A 207 3.77 10.31 11.82
N SER A 208 3.26 10.04 13.02
CA SER A 208 3.87 9.10 13.97
C SER A 208 3.96 7.66 13.48
N LYS A 209 3.15 7.29 12.47
CA LYS A 209 3.19 5.99 11.78
C LYS A 209 3.99 6.06 10.46
N GLU A 210 4.75 7.13 10.24
CA GLU A 210 5.52 7.43 9.03
C GLU A 210 4.67 7.58 7.75
N HIS A 211 3.36 7.84 7.90
CA HIS A 211 2.45 8.09 6.80
C HIS A 211 2.41 9.59 6.48
N TRP A 212 3.55 10.11 6.06
CA TRP A 212 3.84 11.54 5.96
C TRP A 212 2.95 12.32 4.98
N LEU A 213 2.34 11.66 3.99
CA LEU A 213 1.50 12.34 2.99
C LEU A 213 0.03 12.35 3.31
N PRO A 214 -0.60 11.27 3.81
CA PRO A 214 -1.87 11.41 4.50
C PRO A 214 -1.78 12.47 5.61
N ALA A 215 -0.66 12.52 6.35
CA ALA A 215 -0.39 13.58 7.32
C ALA A 215 -0.32 14.97 6.67
N LEU A 216 0.39 15.12 5.54
CA LEU A 216 0.47 16.37 4.78
C LEU A 216 -0.88 16.79 4.18
N HIS A 217 -1.68 15.83 3.71
CA HIS A 217 -3.01 16.07 3.16
C HIS A 217 -3.99 16.49 4.25
N SER A 218 -3.96 15.83 5.41
CA SER A 218 -4.74 16.24 6.58
C SER A 218 -4.29 17.62 7.10
N SER A 219 -2.99 17.95 6.98
CA SER A 219 -2.48 19.31 7.23
C SER A 219 -2.91 20.33 6.17
N ALA A 220 -2.99 19.96 4.89
CA ALA A 220 -3.45 20.86 3.84
C ALA A 220 -4.96 21.13 3.93
N LEU A 221 -5.74 20.13 4.34
CA LEU A 221 -7.16 20.29 4.67
C LEU A 221 -7.34 21.18 5.91
N LEU A 222 -6.47 21.06 6.90
CA LEU A 222 -6.42 21.99 8.04
C LEU A 222 -6.19 23.44 7.56
N ASP A 223 -5.21 23.67 6.69
CA ASP A 223 -4.90 24.98 6.12
C ASP A 223 -6.08 25.55 5.31
N ALA A 224 -6.82 24.70 4.58
CA ALA A 224 -7.99 25.09 3.81
C ALA A 224 -9.21 25.44 4.69
N ILE A 225 -9.39 24.74 5.82
CA ILE A 225 -10.48 24.99 6.79
C ILE A 225 -10.19 26.23 7.65
N GLU A 226 -8.93 26.45 8.04
CA GLU A 226 -8.53 27.60 8.86
C GLU A 226 -8.38 28.91 8.07
N GLY A 227 -8.44 28.87 6.73
CA GLY A 227 -8.60 30.01 5.83
C GLY A 227 -7.87 31.29 6.25
N ASP A 228 -6.55 31.36 6.04
CA ASP A 228 -5.68 32.53 6.36
C ASP A 228 -5.76 33.04 7.83
N GLY A 229 -6.47 32.33 8.71
CA GLY A 229 -6.70 32.66 10.11
C GLY A 229 -5.57 32.16 11.00
N LEU A 230 -4.53 32.99 11.15
CA LEU A 230 -3.38 32.82 12.06
C LEU A 230 -3.71 32.62 13.57
N THR A 231 -4.96 32.37 13.96
CA THR A 231 -5.40 32.56 15.36
C THR A 231 -5.29 31.32 16.26
N THR A 232 -5.02 30.12 15.72
CA THR A 232 -4.83 28.89 16.53
C THR A 232 -3.70 27.96 16.05
N SER A 233 -2.67 28.50 15.40
CA SER A 233 -1.60 27.67 14.85
C SER A 233 -0.53 27.33 15.91
N THR A 234 -0.45 26.06 16.33
CA THR A 234 0.55 25.57 17.29
C THR A 234 1.89 25.30 16.59
N GLU A 235 2.98 25.28 17.37
CA GLU A 235 4.32 24.92 16.87
C GLU A 235 4.32 23.53 16.18
N GLU A 236 3.62 22.55 16.73
CA GLU A 236 3.48 21.20 16.15
C GLU A 236 2.77 21.23 14.78
N SER A 237 1.73 22.05 14.64
CA SER A 237 1.02 22.22 13.35
C SER A 237 1.96 22.72 12.25
N TRP A 238 2.85 23.67 12.57
CA TRP A 238 3.85 24.17 11.63
C TRP A 238 4.95 23.15 11.34
N LEU A 239 5.24 22.24 12.27
CA LEU A 239 6.28 21.21 12.12
C LEU A 239 5.85 20.04 11.23
N LEU A 240 4.55 19.78 11.08
CA LEU A 240 4.03 18.68 10.26
C LEU A 240 4.50 18.77 8.80
N GLN A 241 4.32 19.93 8.16
CA GLN A 241 4.68 20.10 6.75
C GLN A 241 6.19 19.94 6.48
N PRO A 242 7.12 20.61 7.19
CA PRO A 242 8.56 20.37 7.06
C PRO A 242 8.97 18.93 7.31
N ARG A 243 8.43 18.25 8.34
CA ARG A 243 8.71 16.83 8.61
C ARG A 243 8.30 15.96 7.43
N ALA A 244 7.10 16.18 6.89
CA ALA A 244 6.64 15.42 5.73
C ALA A 244 7.56 15.63 4.52
N ILE A 245 7.93 16.88 4.21
CA ILE A 245 8.83 17.22 3.10
C ILE A 245 10.23 16.61 3.30
N TYR A 246 10.74 16.56 4.54
CA TYR A 246 12.00 15.88 4.87
C TYR A 246 11.95 14.39 4.51
N HIS A 247 10.89 13.69 4.93
CA HIS A 247 10.74 12.26 4.64
C HIS A 247 10.43 11.96 3.16
N LEU A 248 10.04 12.97 2.37
CA LEU A 248 9.98 12.90 0.91
C LEU A 248 11.36 13.06 0.24
N GLY A 249 12.43 13.31 1.00
CA GLY A 249 13.77 13.55 0.49
C GLY A 249 13.96 14.91 -0.18
N LYS A 250 13.00 15.84 -0.02
CA LYS A 250 13.04 17.18 -0.62
C LYS A 250 13.72 18.17 0.33
N PHE A 251 15.00 17.97 0.58
CA PHE A 251 15.72 18.65 1.67
C PHE A 251 15.82 20.17 1.49
N GLU A 252 15.99 20.67 0.26
CA GLU A 252 16.03 22.11 -0.03
C GLU A 252 14.68 22.78 0.25
N GLU A 253 13.57 22.16 -0.17
CA GLU A 253 12.21 22.64 0.10
C GLU A 253 11.92 22.63 1.60
N CYS A 254 12.30 21.54 2.28
CA CYS A 254 12.20 21.42 3.73
C CYS A 254 12.95 22.56 4.44
N GLN A 255 14.17 22.87 3.98
CA GLN A 255 14.97 23.96 4.53
C GLN A 255 14.29 25.32 4.36
N GLN A 256 13.63 25.58 3.23
CA GLN A 256 12.89 26.83 3.00
C GLN A 256 11.72 26.98 3.98
N LYS A 257 10.92 25.92 4.15
CA LYS A 257 9.78 25.90 5.10
C LYS A 257 10.26 26.07 6.54
N LEU A 258 11.36 25.43 6.90
CA LEU A 258 11.93 25.50 8.24
C LEU A 258 12.46 26.89 8.61
N ARG A 259 12.94 27.68 7.63
CA ARG A 259 13.33 29.09 7.86
C ARG A 259 12.14 29.94 8.30
N ALA A 260 10.97 29.76 7.66
CA ALA A 260 9.75 30.46 8.04
C ALA A 260 9.28 30.06 9.44
N LEU A 261 9.29 28.75 9.73
CA LEU A 261 8.92 28.20 11.03
C LEU A 261 9.82 28.75 12.15
N LYS A 262 11.14 28.73 11.97
CA LYS A 262 12.09 29.25 12.98
C LYS A 262 11.97 30.76 13.20
N LYS A 263 11.47 31.51 12.22
CA LYS A 263 11.15 32.94 12.40
C LYS A 263 9.91 33.12 13.29
N ALA A 264 8.89 32.27 13.11
CA ALA A 264 7.67 32.28 13.92
C ALA A 264 7.89 31.70 15.33
N PHE A 265 8.71 30.65 15.46
CA PHE A 265 9.01 29.94 16.70
C PHE A 265 10.53 29.85 16.95
N PRO A 266 11.22 30.96 17.31
CA PRO A 266 12.69 30.99 17.43
C PRO A 266 13.29 30.02 18.46
N LYS A 267 12.50 29.62 19.48
CA LYS A 267 12.91 28.72 20.56
C LYS A 267 12.49 27.25 20.34
N SER A 268 11.97 26.92 19.15
CA SER A 268 11.51 25.57 18.82
C SER A 268 12.67 24.58 18.77
N VAL A 269 12.83 23.76 19.81
CA VAL A 269 13.83 22.68 19.85
C VAL A 269 13.61 21.69 18.69
N PRO A 270 12.38 21.23 18.38
CA PRO A 270 12.17 20.32 17.26
C PRO A 270 12.58 20.92 15.90
N ALA A 271 12.34 22.21 15.66
CA ALA A 271 12.75 22.86 14.43
C ALA A 271 14.26 22.95 14.28
N TRP A 272 14.97 23.27 15.37
CA TRP A 272 16.43 23.28 15.36
C TRP A 272 17.02 21.88 15.20
N SER A 273 16.41 20.86 15.81
CA SER A 273 16.80 19.46 15.59
C SER A 273 16.64 19.06 14.13
N LEU A 274 15.48 19.31 13.52
CA LEU A 274 15.22 19.01 12.11
C LEU A 274 16.21 19.73 11.17
N GLN A 275 16.62 20.95 11.51
CA GLN A 275 17.65 21.69 10.74
C GLN A 275 19.01 20.96 10.72
N LEU A 276 19.40 20.32 11.82
CA LEU A 276 20.62 19.51 11.90
C LEU A 276 20.50 18.27 11.03
N HIS A 277 19.36 17.57 11.08
CA HIS A 277 19.09 16.41 10.23
C HIS A 277 19.12 16.74 8.73
N ILE A 278 18.52 17.86 8.31
CA ILE A 278 18.61 18.36 6.94
C ILE A 278 20.07 18.62 6.55
N GLY A 279 20.86 19.25 7.42
CA GLY A 279 22.27 19.53 7.17
C GLY A 279 23.10 18.27 6.96
N LYS A 280 22.83 17.21 7.74
CA LYS A 280 23.43 15.88 7.56
C LYS A 280 23.01 15.27 6.21
N SER A 281 21.70 15.23 5.95
CA SER A 281 21.12 14.65 4.72
C SER A 281 21.63 15.33 3.44
N LEU A 282 21.81 16.65 3.44
CA LEU A 282 22.36 17.38 2.29
C LEU A 282 23.83 17.02 2.03
N LYS A 283 24.63 16.77 3.06
CA LYS A 283 26.03 16.30 2.88
C LYS A 283 26.08 14.88 2.35
N GLU A 284 25.18 14.03 2.83
CA GLU A 284 25.02 12.67 2.31
C GLU A 284 24.62 12.71 0.82
N GLN A 285 23.57 13.45 0.47
CA GLN A 285 23.06 13.53 -0.91
C GLN A 285 24.06 14.14 -1.90
N ASN A 286 24.76 15.20 -1.52
CA ASN A 286 25.65 15.93 -2.42
C ASN A 286 27.05 15.31 -2.49
N ASP A 287 27.58 14.87 -1.35
CA ASP A 287 29.00 14.50 -1.22
C ASP A 287 29.22 13.01 -0.93
N GLY A 288 28.15 12.25 -0.67
CA GLY A 288 28.27 10.85 -0.24
C GLY A 288 28.89 10.74 1.16
N ALA A 289 28.79 11.79 1.97
CA ALA A 289 29.46 11.90 3.27
C ALA A 289 28.68 11.19 4.39
N TYR A 290 28.66 9.86 4.35
CA TYR A 290 27.97 9.02 5.32
C TYR A 290 28.82 8.71 6.55
N ALA A 291 28.16 8.70 7.72
CA ALA A 291 28.74 8.16 8.94
C ALA A 291 28.48 6.65 9.02
N PHE A 292 29.18 5.86 8.18
CA PHE A 292 28.96 4.40 8.07
C PHE A 292 29.02 3.65 9.41
N ALA A 293 29.89 4.07 10.33
CA ALA A 293 29.96 3.48 11.67
C ALA A 293 28.62 3.61 12.44
N ASN A 294 27.93 4.74 12.31
CA ASN A 294 26.61 4.93 12.93
C ASN A 294 25.54 4.12 12.20
N MET A 295 25.59 4.07 10.86
CA MET A 295 24.66 3.25 10.07
C MET A 295 24.76 1.76 10.43
N LEU A 296 25.97 1.27 10.74
CA LEU A 296 26.19 -0.10 11.21
C LEU A 296 25.64 -0.35 12.63
N ILE A 297 25.54 0.69 13.46
CA ILE A 297 24.86 0.61 14.76
C ILE A 297 23.34 0.57 14.53
N ASP A 298 22.81 1.50 13.72
CA ASP A 298 21.38 1.56 13.38
C ASP A 298 20.89 0.26 12.71
N ALA A 299 21.71 -0.38 11.88
CA ALA A 299 21.42 -1.66 11.25
C ALA A 299 21.29 -2.85 12.24
N GLN A 300 21.74 -2.67 13.49
CA GLN A 300 21.60 -3.67 14.56
C GLN A 300 20.25 -3.61 15.28
N GLU A 301 19.46 -2.56 15.04
CA GLU A 301 18.09 -2.48 15.53
C GLU A 301 17.13 -3.40 14.75
N ALA A 302 15.97 -3.69 15.34
CA ALA A 302 14.92 -4.50 14.73
C ALA A 302 13.57 -3.76 14.84
N PRO A 303 13.02 -3.22 13.73
CA PRO A 303 13.56 -3.23 12.37
C PRO A 303 14.77 -2.28 12.17
N PRO A 304 15.67 -2.57 11.22
CA PRO A 304 16.85 -1.74 10.94
C PRO A 304 16.47 -0.51 10.10
N LEU A 305 15.92 0.52 10.75
CA LEU A 305 15.54 1.78 10.12
C LEU A 305 16.70 2.78 10.17
N ILE A 306 17.27 3.09 9.01
CA ILE A 306 18.40 4.01 8.88
C ILE A 306 17.93 5.35 8.30
N ASP A 307 18.18 6.45 9.01
CA ASP A 307 17.91 7.80 8.52
C ASP A 307 19.13 8.37 7.78
N CYS A 308 19.11 8.17 6.45
CA CYS A 308 20.11 8.66 5.52
C CYS A 308 19.47 9.09 4.18
N ALA A 309 20.10 10.06 3.51
CA ALA A 309 19.72 10.50 2.17
C ALA A 309 20.32 9.60 1.08
N THR A 310 19.73 9.64 -0.13
CA THR A 310 20.28 8.97 -1.31
C THR A 310 21.39 9.81 -1.95
N PHE A 311 22.55 9.22 -2.17
CA PHE A 311 23.65 9.75 -2.99
C PHE A 311 23.68 9.00 -4.31
N SER A 312 23.47 9.72 -5.42
CA SER A 312 23.48 9.16 -6.78
C SER A 312 24.04 10.15 -7.81
N SER A 313 25.01 10.99 -7.39
CA SER A 313 25.54 12.06 -8.25
C SER A 313 26.53 11.57 -9.32
N LEU A 314 26.99 10.32 -9.20
CA LEU A 314 27.98 9.71 -10.11
C LEU A 314 27.35 8.83 -11.17
N ASP A 315 26.05 8.65 -11.09
CA ASP A 315 25.28 7.79 -11.93
C ASP A 315 24.14 8.53 -12.61
N GLU A 316 23.73 8.00 -13.75
CA GLU A 316 22.51 8.41 -14.43
C GLU A 316 21.81 7.18 -15.00
N ILE A 317 20.50 7.33 -15.19
CA ILE A 317 19.67 6.27 -15.74
C ILE A 317 19.59 6.45 -17.26
N ARG A 318 20.01 5.44 -18.01
CA ARG A 318 19.88 5.40 -19.47
C ARG A 318 19.31 4.05 -19.91
N VAL A 319 18.75 4.01 -21.12
CA VAL A 319 18.39 2.75 -21.76
C VAL A 319 19.67 1.97 -22.07
N ALA A 320 19.82 0.78 -21.51
CA ALA A 320 20.95 -0.09 -21.80
C ALA A 320 20.72 -0.84 -23.13
N PRO A 321 21.70 -0.90 -24.05
CA PRO A 321 21.55 -1.61 -25.31
C PRO A 321 21.12 -3.08 -25.13
N GLY A 322 19.98 -3.45 -25.72
CA GLY A 322 19.43 -4.80 -25.61
C GLY A 322 18.85 -5.16 -24.23
N ARG A 323 18.67 -4.18 -23.33
CA ARG A 323 18.08 -4.34 -22.00
C ARG A 323 17.09 -3.20 -21.72
N VAL A 324 16.61 -3.12 -20.48
CA VAL A 324 15.80 -2.02 -19.93
C VAL A 324 16.66 -0.84 -19.48
N MET A 325 16.06 0.10 -18.75
CA MET A 325 16.76 1.15 -18.01
C MET A 325 17.87 0.55 -17.14
N GLY A 326 19.05 1.15 -17.18
CA GLY A 326 20.22 0.75 -16.41
C GLY A 326 20.95 1.96 -15.84
N LEU A 327 21.81 1.68 -14.86
CA LEU A 327 22.63 2.68 -14.19
C LEU A 327 23.98 2.82 -14.90
N PHE A 328 24.34 4.04 -15.28
CA PHE A 328 25.58 4.35 -15.99
C PHE A 328 26.37 5.43 -15.27
N LEU A 329 27.68 5.27 -15.21
CA LEU A 329 28.56 6.29 -14.64
C LEU A 329 28.59 7.55 -15.52
N THR A 330 28.59 8.72 -14.87
CA THR A 330 28.71 10.02 -15.53
C THR A 330 30.16 10.50 -15.63
N LYS A 331 31.06 9.87 -14.85
CA LYS A 331 32.50 10.17 -14.81
C LYS A 331 33.31 8.94 -14.43
N ASP A 332 34.62 8.98 -14.69
CA ASP A 332 35.53 7.90 -14.29
C ASP A 332 35.59 7.79 -12.76
N VAL A 333 35.60 6.55 -12.26
CA VAL A 333 35.69 6.23 -10.82
C VAL A 333 36.81 5.21 -10.58
N SER A 334 37.38 5.23 -9.38
CA SER A 334 38.40 4.28 -8.94
C SER A 334 37.80 3.17 -8.07
N ALA A 335 38.49 2.04 -7.98
CA ALA A 335 38.11 0.99 -7.05
C ALA A 335 38.14 1.52 -5.60
N GLY A 336 37.03 1.35 -4.88
CA GLY A 336 36.84 1.87 -3.53
C GLY A 336 36.05 3.19 -3.45
N ASP A 337 35.77 3.84 -4.59
CA ASP A 337 34.91 5.02 -4.60
C ASP A 337 33.46 4.63 -4.29
N LEU A 338 32.76 5.48 -3.52
CA LEU A 338 31.33 5.35 -3.31
C LEU A 338 30.60 5.80 -4.59
N ILE A 339 29.96 4.85 -5.27
CA ILE A 339 29.22 5.12 -6.51
C ILE A 339 27.77 5.54 -6.19
N LEU A 340 27.09 4.73 -5.38
CA LEU A 340 25.67 4.90 -5.03
C LEU A 340 25.49 4.49 -3.58
N CYS A 341 24.72 5.28 -2.83
CA CYS A 341 24.13 4.86 -1.56
C CYS A 341 22.67 5.30 -1.58
N GLY A 342 21.76 4.35 -1.68
CA GLY A 342 20.33 4.63 -1.89
C GLY A 342 19.48 4.21 -0.70
N LYS A 343 18.50 5.06 -0.34
CA LYS A 343 17.38 4.63 0.49
C LYS A 343 16.40 3.84 -0.37
N ALA A 344 16.01 2.66 0.09
CA ALA A 344 15.03 1.82 -0.62
C ALA A 344 13.70 2.58 -0.80
N PHE A 345 13.05 2.37 -1.94
CA PHE A 345 11.74 2.97 -2.18
C PHE A 345 10.69 2.43 -1.19
N SER A 346 10.73 1.14 -0.89
CA SER A 346 9.93 0.50 0.17
C SER A 346 10.78 -0.60 0.78
N TYR A 347 10.53 -0.89 2.06
CA TYR A 347 11.33 -1.83 2.84
C TYR A 347 10.41 -2.57 3.80
N TYR A 348 10.59 -3.89 3.89
CA TYR A 348 9.90 -4.73 4.85
C TYR A 348 10.92 -5.63 5.54
N PHE A 349 10.90 -5.61 6.87
CA PHE A 349 11.74 -6.47 7.70
C PHE A 349 10.93 -7.66 8.19
N MET A 350 11.38 -8.86 7.83
CA MET A 350 10.90 -10.10 8.45
C MET A 350 11.81 -10.44 9.62
N ASP A 351 11.21 -10.54 10.81
CA ASP A 351 11.95 -10.89 12.02
C ASP A 351 11.99 -12.41 12.18
N ASP A 352 13.13 -13.01 11.85
CA ASP A 352 13.37 -14.46 11.94
C ASP A 352 13.22 -15.00 13.38
N GLU A 353 13.36 -14.15 14.40
CA GLU A 353 13.23 -14.56 15.81
C GLU A 353 11.76 -14.69 16.25
N LYS A 354 10.80 -14.18 15.46
CA LYS A 354 9.37 -14.30 15.73
C LYS A 354 8.77 -15.57 15.12
N SER A 355 9.31 -16.72 15.51
CA SER A 355 8.93 -18.07 15.06
C SER A 355 7.46 -18.48 15.33
N HIS A 356 6.66 -17.61 15.96
CA HIS A 356 5.24 -17.84 16.27
C HIS A 356 4.28 -17.04 15.37
N GLU A 357 4.78 -16.15 14.51
CA GLU A 357 3.95 -15.38 13.59
C GLU A 357 3.58 -16.20 12.34
N THR A 358 2.41 -15.89 11.77
CA THR A 358 1.91 -16.57 10.57
C THR A 358 2.73 -16.11 9.37
N TYR A 359 3.41 -17.04 8.71
CA TYR A 359 4.31 -16.76 7.59
C TYR A 359 3.51 -16.41 6.32
N PRO A 360 3.67 -15.21 5.75
CA PRO A 360 2.88 -14.76 4.60
C PRO A 360 3.35 -15.41 3.30
N ILE A 361 2.39 -15.77 2.43
CA ILE A 361 2.63 -16.31 1.10
C ILE A 361 1.73 -15.58 0.11
N LEU A 362 2.31 -15.13 -0.99
CA LEU A 362 1.61 -14.64 -2.17
C LEU A 362 1.37 -15.82 -3.12
N LEU A 363 0.16 -16.01 -3.62
CA LEU A 363 -0.13 -16.97 -4.69
C LEU A 363 -0.61 -16.21 -5.92
N ASN A 364 0.20 -16.22 -6.99
CA ASN A 364 -0.22 -15.68 -8.27
C ASN A 364 -1.14 -16.68 -8.98
N MET A 365 -2.41 -16.34 -9.16
CA MET A 365 -3.39 -17.30 -9.70
C MET A 365 -3.19 -17.54 -11.20
N SER A 366 -2.56 -16.61 -11.92
CA SER A 366 -2.29 -16.72 -13.35
C SER A 366 -1.03 -17.53 -13.64
N SER A 367 0.08 -17.26 -12.95
CA SER A 367 1.35 -18.00 -13.13
C SER A 367 1.46 -19.26 -12.28
N LYS A 368 0.63 -19.38 -11.23
CA LYS A 368 0.70 -20.43 -10.19
C LYS A 368 1.98 -20.38 -9.35
N GLU A 369 2.65 -19.24 -9.34
CA GLU A 369 3.86 -19.04 -8.55
C GLU A 369 3.50 -18.70 -7.10
N LEU A 370 4.28 -19.24 -6.17
CA LEU A 370 4.22 -18.90 -4.76
C LEU A 370 5.40 -18.01 -4.41
N THR A 371 5.12 -16.83 -3.86
CA THR A 371 6.15 -15.91 -3.37
C THR A 371 6.06 -15.84 -1.84
N PRO A 372 6.95 -16.53 -1.11
CA PRO A 372 6.98 -16.49 0.34
C PRO A 372 7.55 -15.15 0.86
N GLY A 373 7.03 -14.69 2.00
CA GLY A 373 7.70 -13.69 2.82
C GLY A 373 7.29 -12.22 2.58
N GLY A 374 8.28 -11.32 2.63
CA GLY A 374 8.09 -9.88 2.76
C GLY A 374 7.40 -9.23 1.56
N SER A 375 7.48 -9.85 0.38
CA SER A 375 6.91 -9.34 -0.87
C SER A 375 5.39 -9.11 -0.78
N VAL A 376 4.67 -9.92 0.02
CA VAL A 376 3.23 -9.72 0.30
C VAL A 376 2.96 -8.34 0.90
N HIS A 377 3.82 -7.90 1.82
CA HIS A 377 3.70 -6.61 2.48
C HIS A 377 4.23 -5.46 1.63
N LEU A 378 5.31 -5.70 0.86
CA LEU A 378 5.83 -4.72 -0.10
C LEU A 378 4.79 -4.38 -1.16
N TRP A 379 4.04 -5.36 -1.67
CA TRP A 379 2.98 -5.13 -2.65
C TRP A 379 1.97 -4.09 -2.18
N LEU A 380 1.52 -4.25 -0.95
CA LEU A 380 0.59 -3.33 -0.29
C LEU A 380 1.21 -1.96 -0.04
N GLN A 381 2.42 -1.93 0.53
CA GLN A 381 3.12 -0.69 0.86
C GLN A 381 3.43 0.15 -0.38
N VAL A 382 3.95 -0.47 -1.45
CA VAL A 382 4.31 0.22 -2.69
C VAL A 382 3.04 0.72 -3.39
N THR A 383 1.98 -0.09 -3.47
CA THR A 383 0.70 0.32 -4.06
C THR A 383 0.14 1.56 -3.35
N GLN A 384 0.06 1.53 -2.03
CA GLN A 384 -0.43 2.65 -1.23
C GLN A 384 0.51 3.87 -1.30
N LYS A 385 1.82 3.63 -1.31
CA LYS A 385 2.80 4.69 -1.48
C LYS A 385 2.63 5.40 -2.83
N LEU A 386 2.40 4.67 -3.91
CA LEU A 386 2.11 5.27 -5.23
C LEU A 386 0.79 6.02 -5.25
N PHE A 387 -0.26 5.45 -4.65
CA PHE A 387 -1.59 6.08 -4.62
C PHE A 387 -1.58 7.41 -3.87
N HIS A 388 -0.81 7.52 -2.79
CA HIS A 388 -0.62 8.76 -2.05
C HIS A 388 0.53 9.64 -2.56
N ASN A 389 1.30 9.17 -3.55
CA ASN A 389 2.39 9.90 -4.19
C ASN A 389 2.36 9.71 -5.72
N PRO A 390 1.40 10.33 -6.41
CA PRO A 390 1.32 10.21 -7.86
C PRO A 390 2.60 10.62 -8.58
N GLY A 391 3.40 11.51 -7.99
CA GLY A 391 4.70 11.92 -8.55
C GLY A 391 5.72 10.79 -8.75
N TYR A 392 5.58 9.65 -8.05
CA TYR A 392 6.45 8.48 -8.25
C TYR A 392 5.93 7.51 -9.32
N ILE A 393 4.67 7.63 -9.74
CA ILE A 393 4.02 6.67 -10.65
C ILE A 393 4.82 6.55 -11.95
N TYR A 394 5.23 7.67 -12.56
CA TYR A 394 6.00 7.64 -13.81
C TYR A 394 7.34 6.92 -13.64
N THR A 395 8.13 7.31 -12.64
CA THR A 395 9.47 6.74 -12.40
C THR A 395 9.41 5.25 -12.07
N ILE A 396 8.43 4.82 -11.28
CA ILE A 396 8.29 3.41 -10.89
C ILE A 396 7.82 2.54 -12.07
N GLN A 397 6.94 3.05 -12.94
CA GLN A 397 6.53 2.34 -14.15
C GLN A 397 7.66 2.16 -15.19
N GLU A 398 8.76 2.89 -15.09
CA GLU A 398 9.93 2.70 -15.96
C GLU A 398 10.81 1.50 -15.54
N LEU A 399 10.60 0.95 -14.33
CA LEU A 399 11.29 -0.26 -13.88
C LEU A 399 10.86 -1.48 -14.69
N PHE A 400 11.68 -2.54 -14.71
CA PHE A 400 11.34 -3.72 -15.50
C PHE A 400 10.12 -4.44 -14.91
N HIS A 401 9.06 -4.58 -15.69
CA HIS A 401 7.80 -5.22 -15.28
C HIS A 401 7.38 -6.35 -16.24
N GLY A 402 8.32 -6.91 -16.99
CA GLY A 402 8.06 -7.90 -18.03
C GLY A 402 7.23 -7.34 -19.18
N ASN A 403 6.26 -8.13 -19.68
CA ASN A 403 5.40 -7.76 -20.81
C ASN A 403 4.11 -7.02 -20.40
N HIS A 404 3.98 -6.66 -19.12
CA HIS A 404 2.83 -5.88 -18.65
C HIS A 404 2.82 -4.50 -19.30
N LYS A 405 1.65 -3.99 -19.65
CA LYS A 405 1.56 -2.68 -20.32
C LYS A 405 1.67 -1.56 -19.28
N LYS A 406 2.38 -0.50 -19.65
CA LYS A 406 2.41 0.75 -18.88
C LYS A 406 1.06 1.44 -18.92
N LEU A 407 0.66 2.04 -17.80
CA LEU A 407 -0.53 2.88 -17.73
C LEU A 407 -0.33 4.11 -18.62
N GLN A 408 -1.32 4.35 -19.49
CA GLN A 408 -1.38 5.56 -20.31
C GLN A 408 -2.07 6.71 -19.57
N ILE A 409 -2.97 6.37 -18.65
CA ILE A 409 -3.74 7.30 -17.83
C ILE A 409 -3.35 7.05 -16.38
N ILE A 410 -2.76 8.06 -15.74
CA ILE A 410 -2.24 7.99 -14.35
C ILE A 410 -3.11 8.78 -13.37
N GLU A 411 -4.16 9.43 -13.84
CA GLU A 411 -5.13 10.18 -13.05
C GLU A 411 -6.52 10.05 -13.66
N CYS A 412 -7.53 9.78 -12.83
CA CYS A 412 -8.94 9.68 -13.21
C CYS A 412 -9.80 10.11 -12.03
N ASP A 413 -10.87 10.87 -12.28
CA ASP A 413 -11.79 11.35 -11.24
C ASP A 413 -11.10 12.11 -10.08
N GLY A 414 -10.03 12.86 -10.41
CA GLY A 414 -9.22 13.59 -9.42
C GLY A 414 -8.38 12.70 -8.49
N SER A 415 -8.28 11.40 -8.79
CA SER A 415 -7.52 10.42 -8.02
C SER A 415 -6.41 9.77 -8.87
N PRO A 416 -5.24 9.45 -8.28
CA PRO A 416 -4.20 8.71 -8.97
C PRO A 416 -4.65 7.31 -9.38
N VAL A 417 -4.32 6.90 -10.60
CA VAL A 417 -4.53 5.53 -11.08
C VAL A 417 -3.31 4.70 -10.76
N VAL A 418 -3.50 3.63 -9.98
CA VAL A 418 -2.42 2.70 -9.60
C VAL A 418 -2.80 1.28 -9.98
N ASP A 419 -2.05 0.72 -10.92
CA ASP A 419 -2.16 -0.69 -11.29
C ASP A 419 -1.37 -1.55 -10.29
N SER A 420 -2.07 -2.05 -9.30
CA SER A 420 -1.56 -2.99 -8.31
C SER A 420 -0.87 -4.21 -8.94
N PHE A 421 -1.32 -4.74 -10.07
CA PHE A 421 -0.67 -5.90 -10.68
C PHE A 421 0.67 -5.53 -11.32
N MET A 422 0.76 -4.35 -11.94
CA MET A 422 2.04 -3.83 -12.40
C MET A 422 3.01 -3.64 -11.23
N VAL A 423 2.53 -3.13 -10.09
CA VAL A 423 3.33 -3.00 -8.86
C VAL A 423 3.87 -4.35 -8.40
N GLU A 424 3.02 -5.38 -8.36
CA GLU A 424 3.45 -6.74 -8.01
C GLU A 424 4.55 -7.25 -8.95
N ARG A 425 4.39 -7.08 -10.27
CA ARG A 425 5.41 -7.49 -11.24
C ARG A 425 6.71 -6.72 -11.08
N ILE A 426 6.64 -5.41 -10.82
CA ILE A 426 7.83 -4.60 -10.55
C ILE A 426 8.54 -5.14 -9.31
N ILE A 427 7.81 -5.45 -8.24
CA ILE A 427 8.40 -6.03 -7.03
C ILE A 427 9.05 -7.38 -7.38
N ASN A 428 8.33 -8.29 -8.03
CA ASN A 428 8.84 -9.61 -8.39
C ASN A 428 10.15 -9.57 -9.21
N TYR A 429 10.32 -8.60 -10.12
CA TYR A 429 11.53 -8.50 -10.92
C TYR A 429 12.64 -7.61 -10.35
N ASN A 430 12.34 -6.71 -9.41
CA ASN A 430 13.29 -5.68 -8.96
C ASN A 430 13.53 -5.69 -7.44
N GLU A 431 12.78 -6.48 -6.67
CA GLU A 431 13.03 -6.61 -5.24
C GLU A 431 14.38 -7.29 -4.98
N VAL A 432 15.02 -6.89 -3.88
CA VAL A 432 16.26 -7.48 -3.41
C VAL A 432 15.98 -8.07 -2.05
N ASN A 433 15.97 -9.40 -2.00
CA ASN A 433 15.91 -10.14 -0.75
C ASN A 433 17.34 -10.34 -0.24
N ALA A 434 17.61 -9.88 0.99
CA ALA A 434 18.92 -10.02 1.61
C ALA A 434 18.74 -10.53 3.05
N PRO A 435 19.42 -11.62 3.44
CA PRO A 435 19.46 -12.02 4.84
C PRO A 435 20.18 -10.94 5.65
N ARG A 436 19.81 -10.81 6.92
CA ARG A 436 20.48 -9.87 7.82
C ARG A 436 21.95 -10.23 7.92
N THR A 437 22.81 -9.40 7.33
CA THR A 437 24.25 -9.60 7.36
C THR A 437 24.82 -8.86 8.59
N LYS A 438 25.49 -9.59 9.48
CA LYS A 438 26.23 -9.01 10.62
C LYS A 438 27.66 -8.69 10.17
N SER A 439 28.33 -7.74 10.81
CA SER A 439 29.72 -7.37 10.42
C SER A 439 30.68 -8.56 10.43
N ASN A 440 30.40 -9.57 11.27
CA ASN A 440 31.20 -10.79 11.38
C ASN A 440 31.03 -11.74 10.18
N ASP A 441 29.97 -11.59 9.40
CA ASP A 441 29.72 -12.41 8.20
C ASP A 441 30.56 -11.94 7.00
N LEU A 442 31.18 -10.75 7.10
CA LEU A 442 32.01 -10.13 6.06
C LEU A 442 33.52 -10.38 6.26
N GLU A 443 33.93 -11.17 7.27
CA GLU A 443 35.33 -11.55 7.41
C GLU A 443 35.78 -12.47 6.26
N PRO A 444 36.96 -12.22 5.65
CA PRO A 444 37.44 -12.98 4.51
C PRO A 444 37.81 -14.40 4.94
N GLY A 445 36.84 -15.31 4.82
CA GLY A 445 36.96 -16.72 5.21
C GLY A 445 35.64 -17.49 5.24
N TYR A 446 34.50 -16.78 5.30
CA TYR A 446 33.18 -17.41 5.22
C TYR A 446 32.72 -17.51 3.77
N SER A 447 32.80 -18.72 3.17
CA SER A 447 32.12 -18.96 1.90
C SER A 447 30.62 -18.99 2.17
N ALA A 448 29.89 -17.98 1.71
CA ALA A 448 28.45 -18.09 1.58
C ALA A 448 28.18 -19.36 0.76
N ARG A 449 27.53 -20.36 1.38
CA ARG A 449 26.99 -21.47 0.64
C ARG A 449 26.04 -20.87 -0.39
N GLN A 450 26.33 -21.10 -1.66
CA GLN A 450 25.40 -20.86 -2.75
C GLN A 450 24.17 -21.71 -2.46
N GLU A 451 23.14 -21.11 -1.87
CA GLU A 451 21.78 -21.64 -1.99
C GLU A 451 21.33 -21.27 -3.41
N THR A 452 21.28 -22.32 -4.23
CA THR A 452 20.91 -22.31 -5.63
C THR A 452 19.53 -21.68 -5.84
N LEU A 453 19.45 -20.83 -6.87
CA LEU A 453 18.24 -20.26 -7.48
C LEU A 453 17.10 -21.26 -7.68
#